data_AF-A0A7V3ZIE6-F1
#
_entry.id   AF-A0A7V3ZIE6-F1
#
_cell.length_a   1.000
_cell.length_b   1.000
_cell.length_c   1.000
_cell.angle_alpha   90.00
_cell.angle_beta   90.00
_cell.angle_gamma   90.00
#
_symmetry.space_group_name_H-M   'P 1'
#
loop_
_entity.id
_entity.type
_entity.pdbx_description
1 polymer ?
#
loop_
_entity_poly.entity_id
_entity_poly.type
_entity_poly.pdbx_seq_one_letter_code
_entity_poly.pdbx_strand_id
1 'polypeptide(L)'
;MILKDVLGIPYEIELLDIQFLEDKFFEKSIYYVIRLALSVFAPGVKSGVVYFDLSDGSFIPLGLTAGDGLIKSAHLVKIYEIPADFEALWFSVGLEEFFNSEDLERLRKKLKELGYSEEEVEEKIASLSVKQVSKILNMSDEEFRERLVYYLGSFVDMTDLWEEVERKYRKLVKTWQINK
;
A
#
# COMPACT_ATOMS: atom_id res chain seq x y z
N MET A 1 9.88 -15.22 -24.84
CA MET A 1 8.50 -14.91 -25.33
C MET A 1 8.50 -13.50 -25.89
N ILE A 2 7.81 -13.24 -27.01
CA ILE A 2 7.67 -11.87 -27.54
C ILE A 2 6.37 -11.28 -27.00
N LEU A 3 6.47 -10.21 -26.21
CA LEU A 3 5.35 -9.39 -25.77
C LEU A 3 5.35 -8.05 -26.52
N LYS A 4 4.28 -7.27 -26.41
CA LYS A 4 4.20 -5.91 -26.94
C LYS A 4 4.08 -4.92 -25.78
N ASP A 5 4.81 -3.82 -25.86
CA ASP A 5 4.70 -2.73 -24.90
C ASP A 5 3.44 -1.88 -25.16
N VAL A 6 3.32 -0.77 -24.43
CA VAL A 6 2.22 0.21 -24.56
C VAL A 6 2.09 0.83 -25.95
N LEU A 7 3.18 0.92 -26.71
CA LEU A 7 3.22 1.46 -28.07
C LEU A 7 3.03 0.36 -29.12
N GLY A 8 2.80 -0.89 -28.69
CA GLY A 8 2.70 -2.04 -29.57
C GLY A 8 4.06 -2.54 -30.07
N ILE A 9 5.16 -2.01 -29.53
CA ILE A 9 6.52 -2.38 -29.92
C ILE A 9 6.82 -3.75 -29.31
N PRO A 10 7.20 -4.74 -30.13
CA PRO A 10 7.52 -6.05 -29.62
C PRO A 10 8.84 -6.02 -28.83
N TYR A 11 8.87 -6.72 -27.70
CA TYR A 11 10.07 -6.96 -26.93
C TYR A 11 10.12 -8.42 -26.49
N GLU A 12 11.32 -8.97 -26.41
CA GLU A 12 11.54 -10.31 -25.91
C GLU A 12 11.68 -10.29 -24.39
N ILE A 13 11.02 -11.23 -23.73
CA ILE A 13 11.14 -11.46 -22.30
C ILE A 13 11.05 -12.95 -21.97
N GLU A 14 11.82 -13.35 -20.99
CA GLU A 14 11.72 -14.65 -20.34
C GLU A 14 10.95 -14.48 -19.03
N LEU A 15 9.92 -15.31 -18.85
CA LEU A 15 9.19 -15.35 -17.58
C LEU A 15 9.73 -16.49 -16.73
N LEU A 16 9.79 -16.26 -15.43
CA LEU A 16 10.11 -17.31 -14.47
C LEU A 16 8.97 -18.31 -14.37
N ASP A 17 9.32 -19.52 -13.91
CA ASP A 17 8.32 -20.53 -13.57
C ASP A 17 7.39 -20.04 -12.46
N ILE A 18 6.11 -20.44 -12.55
CA ILE A 18 5.08 -19.96 -11.62
C ILE A 18 5.33 -20.38 -10.18
N GLN A 19 5.90 -21.57 -9.95
CA GLN A 19 6.23 -22.02 -8.59
C GLN A 19 7.35 -21.17 -7.99
N PHE A 20 8.35 -20.86 -8.81
CA PHE A 20 9.46 -20.00 -8.37
C PHE A 20 9.00 -18.55 -8.11
N LEU A 21 8.04 -18.05 -8.90
CA LEU A 21 7.41 -16.76 -8.65
C LEU A 21 6.59 -16.76 -7.36
N GLU A 22 5.87 -17.85 -7.07
CA GLU A 22 5.11 -18.03 -5.83
C GLU A 22 6.02 -17.96 -4.61
N ASP A 23 7.10 -18.74 -4.64
CA ASP A 23 8.09 -18.77 -3.56
C ASP A 23 8.63 -17.36 -3.28
N LYS A 24 9.03 -16.63 -4.34
CA LYS A 24 9.51 -15.25 -4.22
C LYS A 24 8.46 -14.27 -3.72
N PHE A 25 7.21 -14.44 -4.14
CA PHE A 25 6.11 -13.56 -3.74
C PHE A 25 5.86 -13.64 -2.23
N PHE A 26 5.86 -14.86 -1.69
CA PHE A 26 5.59 -15.11 -0.27
C PHE A 26 6.82 -14.98 0.65
N GLU A 27 8.03 -14.72 0.11
CA GLU A 27 9.18 -14.28 0.92
C GLU A 27 8.95 -12.92 1.61
N LYS A 28 8.00 -12.12 1.11
CA LYS A 28 7.68 -10.80 1.63
C LYS A 28 6.31 -10.78 2.30
N SER A 29 6.16 -9.93 3.30
CA SER A 29 4.88 -9.67 3.94
C SER A 29 4.16 -8.49 3.29
N ILE A 30 2.86 -8.38 3.51
CA ILE A 30 2.08 -7.22 3.08
C ILE A 30 2.65 -5.90 3.63
N TYR A 31 3.15 -5.90 4.86
CA TYR A 31 3.78 -4.73 5.47
C TYR A 31 5.02 -4.26 4.69
N TYR A 32 5.78 -5.18 4.10
CA TYR A 32 6.90 -4.82 3.22
C TYR A 32 6.40 -4.13 1.94
N VAL A 33 5.37 -4.69 1.30
CA VAL A 33 4.76 -4.12 0.08
C VAL A 33 4.18 -2.73 0.36
N ILE A 34 3.50 -2.54 1.49
CA ILE A 34 2.96 -1.22 1.87
C ILE A 34 4.07 -0.20 2.11
N ARG A 35 5.18 -0.59 2.77
CA ARG A 35 6.33 0.31 2.96
C ARG A 35 6.94 0.75 1.63
N LEU A 36 7.02 -0.16 0.66
CA LEU A 36 7.47 0.13 -0.71
C LEU A 36 6.51 1.11 -1.41
N ALA A 37 5.19 0.90 -1.32
CA ALA A 37 4.21 1.84 -1.87
C ALA A 37 4.33 3.24 -1.24
N LEU A 38 4.59 3.31 0.07
CA LEU A 38 4.75 4.58 0.78
C LEU A 38 6.08 5.28 0.47
N SER A 39 7.13 4.58 0.02
CA SER A 39 8.48 5.15 -0.16
C SER A 39 8.62 6.02 -1.41
N VAL A 40 7.67 5.90 -2.34
CA VAL A 40 7.69 6.62 -3.62
C VAL A 40 6.90 7.92 -3.60
N PHE A 41 6.25 8.27 -2.49
CA PHE A 41 5.54 9.54 -2.37
C PHE A 41 6.53 10.71 -2.34
N ALA A 42 6.38 11.59 -3.33
CA ALA A 42 7.10 12.84 -3.48
C ALA A 42 6.12 13.93 -3.96
N PRO A 43 6.46 15.23 -3.90
CA PRO A 43 5.60 16.29 -4.40
C PRO A 43 5.15 16.03 -5.84
N GLY A 44 3.84 16.01 -6.08
CA GLY A 44 3.24 15.74 -7.40
C GLY A 44 2.81 14.29 -7.66
N VAL A 45 3.25 13.33 -6.83
CA VAL A 45 2.77 11.94 -6.90
C VAL A 45 1.31 11.87 -6.45
N LYS A 46 0.51 11.14 -7.23
CA LYS A 46 -0.93 10.92 -7.02
C LYS A 46 -1.25 9.53 -6.48
N SER A 47 -0.39 8.55 -6.72
CA SER A 47 -0.48 7.22 -6.11
C SER A 47 0.90 6.60 -5.95
N GLY A 48 1.15 5.91 -4.84
CA GLY A 48 2.26 4.97 -4.70
C GLY A 48 1.80 3.56 -5.05
N VAL A 49 2.41 2.95 -6.06
CA VAL A 49 2.01 1.64 -6.60
C VAL A 49 3.14 0.64 -6.47
N VAL A 50 2.83 -0.61 -6.18
CA VAL A 50 3.79 -1.71 -6.25
C VAL A 50 3.38 -2.69 -7.34
N TYR A 51 4.33 -2.99 -8.22
CA TYR A 51 4.23 -4.04 -9.22
C TYR A 51 5.06 -5.25 -8.78
N PHE A 52 4.63 -6.44 -9.18
CA PHE A 52 5.41 -7.66 -9.13
C PHE A 52 5.88 -8.01 -10.55
N ASP A 53 7.17 -8.21 -10.73
CA ASP A 53 7.78 -8.51 -12.03
C ASP A 53 7.87 -10.02 -12.25
N LEU A 54 7.20 -10.51 -13.29
CA LEU A 54 7.16 -11.93 -13.63
C LEU A 54 8.48 -12.46 -14.25
N SER A 55 9.42 -11.59 -14.59
CA SER A 55 10.71 -11.96 -15.20
C SER A 55 11.81 -12.21 -14.18
N ASP A 56 11.74 -11.59 -13.00
CA ASP A 56 12.74 -11.76 -11.94
C ASP A 56 12.14 -11.95 -10.53
N GLY A 57 10.83 -11.83 -10.36
CA GLY A 57 10.12 -11.96 -9.08
C GLY A 57 10.37 -10.79 -8.12
N SER A 58 10.72 -9.62 -8.63
CA SER A 58 10.96 -8.42 -7.82
C SER A 58 9.68 -7.62 -7.56
N PHE A 59 9.66 -6.91 -6.42
CA PHE A 59 8.63 -5.93 -6.09
C PHE A 59 9.13 -4.54 -6.47
N ILE A 60 8.48 -3.90 -7.44
CA ILE A 60 8.88 -2.63 -8.02
C ILE A 60 7.93 -1.52 -7.55
N PRO A 61 8.37 -0.62 -6.67
CA PRO A 61 7.58 0.54 -6.28
C PRO A 61 7.68 1.65 -7.33
N LEU A 62 6.57 2.34 -7.57
CA LEU A 62 6.47 3.44 -8.52
C LEU A 62 5.49 4.52 -8.03
N GLY A 63 5.92 5.77 -8.04
CA GLY A 63 5.04 6.92 -7.83
C GLY A 63 4.40 7.32 -9.16
N LEU A 64 3.07 7.27 -9.25
CA LEU A 64 2.32 7.71 -10.43
C LEU A 64 2.02 9.20 -10.35
N THR A 65 2.39 9.97 -11.38
CA THR A 65 2.03 11.39 -11.52
C THR A 65 0.89 11.60 -12.53
N ALA A 66 0.39 12.83 -12.64
CA ALA A 66 -0.63 13.17 -13.63
C ALA A 66 -0.06 13.03 -15.06
N GLY A 67 -0.49 11.99 -15.77
CA GLY A 67 -0.03 11.69 -17.14
C GLY A 67 0.79 10.41 -17.25
N ASP A 68 1.24 9.81 -16.14
CA ASP A 68 1.90 8.50 -16.12
C ASP A 68 0.85 7.40 -16.31
N GLY A 69 0.52 7.16 -17.57
CA GLY A 69 -0.43 6.15 -17.99
C GLY A 69 0.14 4.74 -17.85
N LEU A 70 0.34 4.25 -16.62
CA LEU A 70 0.75 2.90 -16.26
C LEU A 70 2.05 2.43 -16.93
N ILE A 71 2.99 1.89 -16.18
CA ILE A 71 3.95 0.95 -16.78
C ILE A 71 3.15 -0.28 -17.21
N LYS A 72 2.59 -0.29 -18.44
CA LYS A 72 1.88 -1.46 -19.02
C LYS A 72 2.87 -2.36 -19.73
N SER A 73 3.98 -2.64 -19.07
CA SER A 73 4.79 -3.81 -19.40
C SER A 73 3.96 -5.02 -19.04
N ALA A 74 3.65 -5.87 -20.01
CA ALA A 74 2.72 -6.98 -19.83
C ALA A 74 3.18 -8.00 -18.76
N HIS A 75 4.47 -8.01 -18.41
CA HIS A 75 5.06 -8.82 -17.35
C HIS A 75 5.03 -8.18 -15.95
N LEU A 76 4.61 -6.92 -15.83
CA LEU A 76 4.46 -6.26 -14.54
C LEU A 76 3.01 -6.36 -14.07
N VAL A 77 2.82 -6.98 -12.93
CA VAL A 77 1.51 -7.11 -12.30
C VAL A 77 1.38 -6.09 -11.19
N LYS A 78 0.50 -5.10 -11.34
CA LYS A 78 0.12 -4.24 -10.21
C LYS A 78 -0.52 -5.10 -9.11
N ILE A 79 0.05 -5.06 -7.91
CA ILE A 79 -0.43 -5.81 -6.74
C ILE A 79 -0.95 -4.91 -5.62
N TYR A 80 -0.47 -3.67 -5.52
CA TYR A 80 -0.89 -2.76 -4.45
C TYR A 80 -0.84 -1.30 -4.89
N GLU A 81 -1.75 -0.48 -4.37
CA GLU A 81 -1.82 0.95 -4.66
C GLU A 81 -2.33 1.72 -3.45
N ILE A 82 -1.62 2.79 -3.09
CA ILE A 82 -2.02 3.78 -2.09
C ILE A 82 -2.22 5.09 -2.85
N PRO A 83 -3.43 5.68 -2.86
CA PRO A 83 -3.65 6.98 -3.49
C PRO A 83 -3.09 8.10 -2.59
N ALA A 84 -2.66 9.23 -3.13
CA ALA A 84 -2.01 10.32 -2.37
C ALA A 84 -2.97 11.04 -1.41
N ASP A 85 -4.27 10.99 -1.69
CA ASP A 85 -5.33 11.50 -0.83
C ASP A 85 -5.82 10.46 0.19
N PHE A 86 -5.11 9.34 0.36
CA PHE A 86 -5.36 8.41 1.45
C PHE A 86 -5.35 9.08 2.83
N GLU A 87 -4.65 10.21 3.01
CA GLU A 87 -4.75 11.00 4.24
C GLU A 87 -6.19 11.50 4.52
N ALA A 88 -6.96 11.77 3.46
CA ALA A 88 -8.34 12.20 3.57
C ALA A 88 -9.31 11.04 3.82
N LEU A 89 -8.94 9.81 3.44
CA LEU A 89 -9.68 8.60 3.82
C LEU A 89 -9.57 8.32 5.34
N TRP A 90 -8.57 8.88 6.03
CA TRP A 90 -8.42 8.73 7.48
C TRP A 90 -9.46 9.47 8.31
N PHE A 91 -10.21 10.40 7.71
CA PHE A 91 -11.28 11.13 8.41
C PHE A 91 -12.49 10.23 8.74
N SER A 92 -12.59 9.04 8.15
CA SER A 92 -13.65 8.07 8.44
C SER A 92 -13.22 6.89 9.33
N VAL A 93 -11.94 6.84 9.71
CA VAL A 93 -11.39 5.74 10.53
C VAL A 93 -11.59 6.05 12.00
N GLY A 94 -12.15 5.10 12.75
CA GLY A 94 -12.25 5.22 14.20
C GLY A 94 -10.86 5.30 14.83
N LEU A 95 -10.65 6.21 15.79
CA LEU A 95 -9.35 6.36 16.46
C LEU A 95 -8.83 5.03 17.04
N GLU A 96 -9.73 4.16 17.47
CA GLU A 96 -9.41 2.84 18.03
C GLU A 96 -8.83 1.85 17.02
N GLU A 97 -9.05 2.06 15.71
CA GLU A 97 -8.45 1.22 14.67
C GLU A 97 -7.00 1.62 14.37
N PHE A 98 -6.65 2.88 14.62
CA PHE A 98 -5.32 3.43 14.32
C PHE A 98 -4.42 3.52 15.56
N PHE A 99 -4.99 3.88 16.72
CA PHE A 99 -4.31 4.05 17.99
C PHE A 99 -4.62 2.88 18.92
N ASN A 100 -3.60 2.41 19.63
CA ASN A 100 -3.80 1.38 20.64
C ASN A 100 -4.39 1.97 21.93
N SER A 101 -4.74 1.10 22.88
CA SER A 101 -5.31 1.52 24.17
C SER A 101 -4.39 2.47 24.96
N GLU A 102 -3.07 2.25 24.90
CA GLU A 102 -2.09 3.10 25.59
C GLU A 102 -2.03 4.51 24.98
N ASP A 103 -2.13 4.63 23.66
CA ASP A 103 -2.17 5.89 22.94
C ASP A 103 -3.43 6.70 23.30
N LEU A 104 -4.57 6.02 23.39
CA LEU A 104 -5.83 6.65 23.82
C LEU A 104 -5.79 7.06 25.30
N GLU A 105 -5.17 6.28 26.17
CA GLU A 105 -4.97 6.67 27.57
C GLU A 105 -4.02 7.87 27.71
N ARG A 106 -2.92 7.89 26.94
CA ARG A 106 -2.02 9.04 26.86
C ARG A 106 -2.74 10.28 26.33
N LEU A 107 -3.62 10.13 25.35
CA LEU A 107 -4.45 11.20 24.81
C LEU A 107 -5.38 11.76 25.89
N ARG A 108 -6.10 10.89 26.62
CA ARG A 108 -6.96 11.28 27.75
C ARG A 108 -6.19 12.07 28.79
N LYS A 109 -5.01 11.58 29.19
CA LYS A 109 -4.15 12.27 30.16
C LYS A 109 -3.74 13.66 29.68
N LYS A 110 -3.29 13.79 28.42
CA LYS A 110 -2.92 15.09 27.83
C LYS A 110 -4.10 16.05 27.75
N LEU A 111 -5.29 15.58 27.42
CA LEU A 111 -6.48 16.41 27.42
C LEU A 111 -6.84 16.88 28.85
N LYS A 112 -6.75 16.01 29.86
CA LYS A 112 -6.92 16.42 31.27
C LYS A 112 -5.88 17.46 31.71
N GLU A 113 -4.62 17.31 31.29
CA GLU A 113 -3.55 18.30 31.53
C GLU A 113 -3.81 19.65 30.86
N LEU A 114 -4.57 19.66 29.76
CA LEU A 114 -5.03 20.88 29.08
C LEU A 114 -6.26 21.52 29.74
N GLY A 115 -6.76 20.95 30.83
CA GLY A 115 -7.85 21.50 31.64
C GLY A 115 -9.25 21.00 31.27
N TYR A 116 -9.38 19.99 30.39
CA TYR A 116 -10.67 19.39 30.08
C TYR A 116 -11.14 18.47 31.21
N SER A 117 -12.43 18.54 31.56
CA SER A 117 -13.10 17.60 32.46
C SER A 117 -13.26 16.22 31.82
N GLU A 118 -13.61 15.21 32.62
CA GLU A 118 -13.73 13.82 32.14
C GLU A 118 -14.79 13.65 31.04
N GLU A 119 -15.91 14.36 31.14
CA GLU A 119 -16.98 14.35 30.12
C GLU A 119 -16.51 15.04 28.83
N GLU A 120 -15.85 16.20 28.95
CA GLU A 120 -15.29 16.93 27.79
C GLU A 120 -14.18 16.15 27.08
N VAL A 121 -13.41 15.33 27.81
CA VAL A 121 -12.34 14.51 27.23
C VAL A 121 -12.90 13.51 26.23
N GLU A 122 -13.94 12.75 26.60
CA GLU A 122 -14.50 11.73 25.71
C GLU A 122 -15.21 12.38 24.51
N GLU A 123 -15.94 13.48 24.72
CA GLU A 123 -16.51 14.27 23.62
C GLU A 123 -15.42 14.77 22.66
N LYS A 124 -14.29 15.24 23.21
CA LYS A 124 -13.16 15.70 22.41
C LYS A 124 -12.56 14.55 21.60
N ILE A 125 -12.29 13.41 22.22
CA ILE A 125 -11.74 12.22 21.55
C ILE A 125 -12.63 11.83 20.38
N ALA A 126 -13.95 11.78 20.57
CA ALA A 126 -14.89 11.44 19.50
C ALA A 126 -14.88 12.43 18.30
N SER A 127 -14.42 13.66 18.52
CA SER A 127 -14.33 14.71 17.49
C SER A 127 -12.95 14.85 16.82
N LEU A 128 -11.93 14.20 17.37
CA LEU A 128 -10.55 14.34 16.89
C LEU A 128 -10.28 13.40 15.71
N SER A 129 -9.62 13.94 14.68
CA SER A 129 -9.03 13.15 13.61
C SER A 129 -7.71 12.51 14.03
N VAL A 130 -7.33 11.45 13.31
CA VAL A 130 -6.03 10.78 13.49
C VAL A 130 -4.86 11.76 13.49
N LYS A 131 -4.82 12.68 12.52
CA LYS A 131 -3.77 13.70 12.40
C LYS A 131 -3.70 14.65 13.59
N GLN A 132 -4.85 15.00 14.19
CA GLN A 132 -4.88 15.85 15.37
C GLN A 132 -4.40 15.09 16.60
N VAL A 133 -4.80 13.82 16.76
CA VAL A 133 -4.32 12.96 17.85
C VAL A 133 -2.82 12.78 17.77
N SER A 134 -2.25 12.45 16.61
CA SER A 134 -0.80 12.31 16.43
C SER A 134 -0.03 13.57 16.81
N LYS A 135 -0.57 14.75 16.49
CA LYS A 135 0.00 16.04 16.92
C LYS A 135 -0.06 16.22 18.44
N ILE A 136 -1.20 15.92 19.07
CA ILE A 136 -1.35 16.03 20.54
C ILE A 136 -0.37 15.08 21.25
N LEU A 137 -0.21 13.86 20.72
CA LEU A 137 0.70 12.85 21.26
C LEU A 137 2.19 13.13 20.96
N ASN A 138 2.50 14.15 20.14
CA ASN A 138 3.85 14.43 19.64
C ASN A 138 4.49 13.21 18.96
N MET A 139 3.70 12.48 18.17
CA MET A 139 4.14 11.30 17.44
C MET A 139 5.12 11.70 16.34
N SER A 140 6.21 10.93 16.19
CA SER A 140 7.15 11.15 15.08
C SER A 140 6.57 10.69 13.75
N ASP A 141 7.07 11.24 12.64
CA ASP A 141 6.62 10.83 11.29
C ASP A 141 6.89 9.34 11.02
N GLU A 142 7.99 8.81 11.56
CA GLU A 142 8.34 7.39 11.45
C GLU A 142 7.36 6.50 12.23
N GLU A 143 7.07 6.86 13.48
CA GLU A 143 6.09 6.16 14.31
C GLU A 143 4.71 6.17 13.64
N PHE A 144 4.29 7.35 13.15
CA PHE A 144 3.03 7.50 12.42
C PHE A 144 2.99 6.60 11.18
N ARG A 145 4.07 6.57 10.41
CA ARG A 145 4.18 5.77 9.19
C ARG A 145 4.11 4.27 9.49
N GLU A 146 4.70 3.80 10.57
CA GLU A 146 4.62 2.39 10.97
C GLU A 146 3.21 2.01 11.44
N ARG A 147 2.50 2.90 12.16
CA ARG A 147 1.07 2.69 12.50
C ARG A 147 0.21 2.56 11.25
N LEU A 148 0.44 3.45 10.30
CA LEU A 148 -0.21 3.43 9.00
C LEU A 148 0.05 2.14 8.23
N VAL A 149 1.30 1.64 8.21
CA VAL A 149 1.66 0.37 7.58
C VAL A 149 0.87 -0.79 8.20
N TYR A 150 0.77 -0.80 9.54
CA TYR A 150 0.03 -1.83 10.25
C TYR A 150 -1.48 -1.77 9.95
N TYR A 151 -2.06 -0.57 10.03
CA TYR A 151 -3.47 -0.32 9.72
C TYR A 151 -3.83 -0.80 8.32
N LEU A 152 -3.11 -0.33 7.29
CA LEU A 152 -3.35 -0.74 5.91
C LEU A 152 -3.15 -2.24 5.68
N GLY A 153 -2.19 -2.85 6.37
CA GLY A 153 -1.93 -4.29 6.29
C GLY A 153 -3.05 -5.15 6.87
N SER A 154 -3.89 -4.61 7.75
CA SER A 154 -5.00 -5.36 8.37
C SER A 154 -6.17 -5.66 7.41
N PHE A 155 -6.23 -4.96 6.27
CA PHE A 155 -7.31 -5.11 5.28
C PHE A 155 -6.94 -5.97 4.08
N VAL A 156 -5.72 -6.50 4.03
CA VAL A 156 -5.15 -7.06 2.80
C VAL A 156 -4.55 -8.43 3.08
N ASP A 157 -5.02 -9.44 2.34
CA ASP A 157 -4.46 -10.78 2.34
C ASP A 157 -3.46 -10.93 1.18
N MET A 158 -2.27 -11.45 1.48
CA MET A 158 -1.26 -11.74 0.44
C MET A 158 -1.74 -12.80 -0.55
N THR A 159 -2.59 -13.73 -0.10
CA THR A 159 -3.16 -14.78 -0.95
C THR A 159 -4.01 -14.20 -2.07
N ASP A 160 -4.88 -13.24 -1.74
CA ASP A 160 -5.72 -12.54 -2.73
C ASP A 160 -4.88 -11.80 -3.77
N LEU A 161 -3.76 -11.19 -3.33
CA LEU A 161 -2.82 -10.52 -4.24
C LEU A 161 -2.12 -11.53 -5.16
N TRP A 162 -1.75 -12.69 -4.63
CA TRP A 162 -1.13 -13.76 -5.41
C TRP A 162 -2.08 -14.35 -6.46
N GLU A 163 -3.35 -14.58 -6.12
CA GLU A 163 -4.35 -15.07 -7.08
C GLU A 163 -4.45 -14.15 -8.32
N GLU A 164 -4.36 -12.83 -8.12
CA GLU A 164 -4.34 -11.87 -9.22
C GLU A 164 -3.05 -11.96 -10.07
N VAL A 165 -1.90 -12.20 -9.43
CA VAL A 165 -0.61 -12.44 -10.11
C VAL A 165 -0.69 -13.71 -10.96
N GLU A 166 -1.11 -14.82 -10.36
CA GLU A 166 -1.27 -16.11 -11.02
C GLU A 166 -2.24 -16.01 -12.21
N ARG A 167 -3.39 -15.36 -12.01
CA ARG A 167 -4.39 -15.16 -13.06
C ARG A 167 -3.81 -14.40 -14.25
N LYS A 168 -3.03 -13.35 -14.02
CA LYS A 168 -2.34 -12.59 -15.08
C LYS A 168 -1.26 -13.41 -15.76
N TYR A 169 -0.44 -14.11 -15.00
CA TYR A 169 0.59 -15.02 -15.53
C TYR A 169 -0.02 -16.05 -16.50
N ARG A 170 -1.07 -16.76 -16.06
CA ARG A 170 -1.75 -17.78 -16.88
C ARG A 170 -2.34 -17.19 -18.16
N LYS A 171 -2.91 -15.98 -18.08
CA LYS A 171 -3.43 -15.26 -19.25
C LYS A 171 -2.33 -14.93 -20.26
N LEU A 172 -1.16 -14.48 -19.79
CA LEU A 172 -0.01 -14.16 -20.65
C LEU A 172 0.51 -15.40 -21.38
N VAL A 173 0.77 -16.47 -20.63
CA VAL A 173 1.27 -17.74 -21.19
C VAL A 173 0.31 -18.32 -22.22
N LYS A 174 -1.00 -18.34 -21.91
CA LYS A 174 -2.02 -18.83 -22.85
C LYS A 174 -2.06 -18.01 -24.15
N THR A 175 -1.99 -16.68 -24.04
CA THR A 175 -2.01 -15.78 -25.20
C THR A 175 -0.80 -16.01 -26.10
N TRP A 176 0.37 -16.27 -25.52
CA TRP A 176 1.57 -16.58 -26.29
C TRP A 176 1.50 -17.94 -26.99
N GLN A 177 0.99 -18.98 -26.32
CA GLN A 177 0.81 -20.30 -26.92
C GLN A 177 -0.12 -20.29 -28.13
N ILE A 178 -1.16 -19.45 -28.13
CA ILE A 178 -2.11 -19.31 -29.25
C ILE A 178 -1.48 -18.59 -30.45
N ASN A 179 -0.53 -17.68 -30.21
CA ASN A 179 0.10 -16.84 -31.25
C ASN A 179 1.44 -17.40 -31.75
N LYS A 180 1.82 -18.61 -31.33
CA LYS A 180 2.95 -19.37 -31.89
C LYS A 180 2.52 -20.14 -33.13
#